data_AF-A0A846NE48-F1
#
_entry.id   AF-A0A846NE48-F1
#
_cell.length_a   1.000
_cell.length_b   1.000
_cell.length_c   1.000
_cell.angle_alpha   90.00
_cell.angle_beta   90.00
_cell.angle_gamma   90.00
#
_symmetry.space_group_name_H-M   'P 1'
#
loop_
_entity.id
_entity.type
_entity.pdbx_description
1 polymer ?
#
loop_
_entity_poly.entity_id
_entity_poly.type
_entity_poly.pdbx_seq_one_letter_code
_entity_poly.pdbx_strand_id
1 'polypeptide(L)'
;MTKMETYDGNFLAVDCSTRTLKRANNWGVYLMRVAYASVSGKKVDWGHRERMCTVVGDSHARRGLLQDRRVELESQMALDVLCKSDSVHYLFLDGPSFFGGKRKFRTFLYEKCKADG
;
A
#
# COMPACT_ATOMS: atom_id res chain seq x y z
N MET A 1 -9.39 -3.46 30.57
CA MET A 1 -9.26 -3.97 29.19
C MET A 1 -9.04 -5.46 29.29
N THR A 2 -10.04 -6.26 28.96
CA THR A 2 -10.00 -7.73 29.10
C THR A 2 -9.16 -8.30 27.95
N LYS A 3 -8.23 -9.21 28.25
CA LYS A 3 -7.39 -9.84 27.22
C LYS A 3 -8.26 -10.78 26.40
N MET A 4 -8.39 -10.54 25.09
CA MET A 4 -9.02 -11.48 24.18
C MET A 4 -8.08 -12.68 23.98
N GLU A 5 -8.53 -13.88 24.31
CA GLU A 5 -7.73 -15.11 24.15
C GLU A 5 -7.73 -15.64 22.72
N THR A 6 -8.82 -15.41 21.97
CA THR A 6 -8.97 -15.82 20.57
C THR A 6 -9.71 -14.75 19.78
N TYR A 7 -9.30 -14.57 18.52
CA TYR A 7 -9.94 -13.68 17.56
C TYR A 7 -9.92 -14.36 16.18
N ASP A 8 -11.10 -14.49 15.57
CA ASP A 8 -11.31 -15.18 14.29
C ASP A 8 -11.63 -14.17 13.19
N GLY A 9 -10.68 -13.27 12.94
CA GLY A 9 -10.80 -12.33 11.83
C GLY A 9 -9.50 -12.17 11.10
N ASN A 10 -9.62 -11.61 9.89
CA ASN A 10 -8.53 -11.56 8.94
C ASN A 10 -8.02 -10.14 8.77
N PHE A 11 -6.72 -10.00 8.92
CA PHE A 11 -6.02 -8.73 8.79
C PHE A 11 -5.24 -8.72 7.50
N LEU A 12 -5.26 -7.60 6.77
CA LEU A 12 -4.43 -7.34 5.62
C LEU A 12 -3.60 -6.10 5.92
N ALA A 13 -2.29 -6.20 5.78
CA ALA A 13 -1.38 -5.06 5.86
C ALA A 13 -0.67 -4.87 4.53
N VAL A 14 -0.53 -3.62 4.08
CA VAL A 14 0.18 -3.26 2.84
C VAL A 14 1.14 -2.11 3.09
N ASP A 15 2.36 -2.23 2.58
CA ASP A 15 3.40 -1.18 2.62
C ASP A 15 4.19 -1.18 1.29
N CYS A 16 4.70 -0.02 0.90
CA CYS A 16 5.61 0.16 -0.21
C CYS A 16 6.93 0.81 0.21
N SER A 17 8.02 0.07 -0.01
CA SER A 17 9.38 0.57 0.10
C SER A 17 9.89 1.15 -1.23
N THR A 18 10.84 2.09 -1.16
CA THR A 18 11.49 2.69 -2.33
C THR A 18 13.00 2.65 -2.18
N ARG A 19 13.70 2.12 -3.19
CA ARG A 19 15.16 2.11 -3.29
C ARG A 19 15.61 2.97 -4.47
N THR A 20 16.57 3.86 -4.23
CA THR A 20 17.20 4.63 -5.33
C THR A 20 18.21 3.75 -6.05
N LEU A 21 18.09 3.61 -7.37
CA LEU A 21 19.06 2.87 -8.20
C LEU A 21 20.11 3.83 -8.78
N LYS A 22 19.67 4.96 -9.33
CA LYS A 22 20.55 6.01 -9.87
C LYS A 22 19.89 7.37 -9.74
N ARG A 23 20.67 8.42 -9.53
CA ARG A 23 20.14 9.79 -9.36
C ARG A 23 21.12 10.81 -9.93
N ALA A 24 20.58 11.83 -10.59
CA ALA A 24 21.26 13.05 -10.99
C ALA A 24 20.50 14.27 -10.45
N ASN A 25 20.96 15.48 -10.78
CA ASN A 25 20.38 16.72 -10.27
C ASN A 25 18.91 16.90 -10.66
N ASN A 26 18.55 16.53 -11.89
CA ASN A 26 17.23 16.72 -12.48
C ASN A 26 16.48 15.42 -12.82
N TRP A 27 17.00 14.25 -12.43
CA TRP A 27 16.30 12.97 -12.63
C TRP A 27 16.74 11.88 -11.64
N GLY A 28 15.95 10.82 -11.51
CA GLY A 28 16.33 9.61 -10.79
C GLY A 28 15.59 8.37 -11.28
N VAL A 29 16.22 7.22 -11.09
CA VAL A 29 15.69 5.87 -11.34
C VAL A 29 15.56 5.18 -9.99
N TYR A 30 14.38 4.63 -9.72
CA TYR A 30 14.00 4.05 -8.44
C TYR A 30 13.37 2.68 -8.66
N LEU A 31 13.60 1.78 -7.71
CA LEU A 31 12.87 0.52 -7.58
C LEU A 31 11.87 0.67 -6.43
N MET A 32 10.60 0.45 -6.71
CA MET A 32 9.53 0.46 -5.71
C MET A 32 9.10 -0.99 -5.49
N ARG A 33 9.02 -1.41 -4.23
CA ARG A 33 8.52 -2.73 -3.85
C ARG A 33 7.33 -2.55 -2.93
N VAL A 34 6.16 -2.96 -3.40
CA VAL A 34 4.95 -3.06 -2.60
C VAL A 34 4.81 -4.49 -2.10
N ALA A 35 4.52 -4.66 -0.82
CA ALA A 35 4.33 -5.94 -0.18
C ALA A 35 3.01 -5.95 0.58
N TYR A 36 2.43 -7.14 0.72
CA TYR A 36 1.28 -7.36 1.57
C TYR A 36 1.51 -8.55 2.50
N ALA A 37 0.81 -8.54 3.63
CA ALA A 37 0.66 -9.68 4.51
C ALA A 37 -0.81 -9.82 4.90
N SER A 38 -1.40 -10.98 4.63
CA SER A 38 -2.73 -11.36 5.07
C SER A 38 -2.63 -12.42 6.15
N VAL A 39 -3.24 -12.17 7.30
CA VAL A 39 -3.27 -13.08 8.44
C VAL A 39 -4.70 -13.53 8.66
N SER A 40 -4.91 -14.84 8.64
CA SER A 40 -6.19 -15.49 8.96
C SER A 40 -5.95 -16.58 10.00
N GLY A 41 -6.33 -16.29 11.25
CA GLY A 41 -5.97 -17.14 12.40
C GLY A 41 -4.45 -17.30 12.54
N LYS A 42 -3.95 -18.53 12.32
CA LYS A 42 -2.51 -18.86 12.36
C LYS A 42 -1.85 -18.93 10.98
N LYS A 43 -2.60 -18.70 9.91
CA LYS A 43 -2.09 -18.74 8.54
C LYS A 43 -1.69 -17.34 8.10
N VAL A 44 -0.46 -17.21 7.60
CA VAL A 44 0.06 -15.96 7.03
C VAL A 44 0.31 -16.18 5.55
N ASP A 45 -0.43 -15.47 4.70
CA ASP A 45 -0.12 -15.33 3.27
C ASP A 45 0.58 -14.00 3.05
N TRP A 46 1.62 -13.96 2.24
CA TRP A 46 2.35 -12.74 1.96
C TRP A 46 2.95 -12.77 0.57
N GLY A 47 3.11 -11.59 -0.01
CA GLY A 47 3.65 -11.44 -1.35
C GLY A 47 4.16 -10.04 -1.60
N HIS A 48 4.84 -9.86 -2.72
CA HIS A 48 5.34 -8.57 -3.13
C HIS A 48 5.31 -8.41 -4.65
N ARG A 49 5.35 -7.15 -5.09
CA ARG A 49 5.54 -6.77 -6.49
C ARG A 49 6.55 -5.64 -6.57
N GLU A 50 7.31 -5.64 -7.65
CA GLU A 50 8.30 -4.61 -7.92
C GLU A 50 7.94 -3.80 -9.15
N ARG A 51 8.25 -2.51 -9.11
CA ARG A 51 8.05 -1.59 -10.23
C ARG A 51 9.21 -0.62 -10.31
N MET A 52 9.82 -0.51 -11.49
CA MET A 52 10.78 0.55 -11.77
C MET A 52 10.05 1.87 -12.03
N CYS A 53 10.61 2.96 -11.53
CA CYS A 53 10.10 4.31 -11.70
C CYS A 53 11.22 5.26 -12.07
N THR A 54 11.04 6.01 -13.15
CA THR A 54 11.91 7.14 -13.52
C THR A 54 11.19 8.44 -13.25
N VAL A 55 11.87 9.37 -12.58
CA VAL A 55 11.29 10.66 -12.24
C VAL A 55 12.22 11.77 -12.72
N VAL A 56 11.69 12.67 -13.54
CA VAL A 56 12.35 13.90 -13.98
C VAL A 56 11.86 15.06 -13.11
N GLY A 57 12.78 15.92 -12.67
CA GLY A 57 12.51 17.05 -11.80
C GLY A 57 13.55 17.20 -10.69
N ASP A 58 13.44 18.31 -9.95
CA ASP A 58 14.27 18.60 -8.78
C ASP A 58 13.97 17.67 -7.58
N SER A 59 14.64 17.91 -6.45
CA SER A 59 14.44 17.12 -5.23
C SER A 59 13.00 17.15 -4.69
N HIS A 60 12.31 18.29 -4.79
CA HIS A 60 10.96 18.47 -4.27
C HIS A 60 9.91 17.78 -5.15
N ALA A 61 10.01 17.98 -6.47
CA ALA A 61 9.18 17.30 -7.46
C ALA A 61 9.34 15.77 -7.35
N ARG A 62 10.58 15.28 -7.25
CA ARG A 62 10.85 13.84 -7.07
C ARG A 62 10.24 13.27 -5.81
N ARG A 63 10.42 13.94 -4.66
CA ARG A 63 9.82 13.50 -3.39
C ARG A 63 8.30 13.38 -3.51
N GLY A 64 7.65 14.39 -4.10
CA GLY A 64 6.20 14.39 -4.29
C GLY A 64 5.72 13.26 -5.20
N LEU A 65 6.38 13.04 -6.33
CA LEU A 65 6.04 12.00 -7.30
C LEU A 65 6.27 10.60 -6.73
N LEU A 66 7.39 10.36 -6.06
CA LEU A 66 7.65 9.07 -5.41
C LEU A 66 6.63 8.77 -4.32
N GLN A 67 6.25 9.77 -3.52
CA GLN A 67 5.22 9.59 -2.50
C GLN A 67 3.86 9.25 -3.12
N ASP A 68 3.45 9.92 -4.19
CA ASP A 68 2.18 9.61 -4.87
C ASP A 68 2.21 8.21 -5.49
N ARG A 69 3.34 7.79 -6.07
CA ARG A 69 3.52 6.43 -6.61
C ARG A 69 3.49 5.36 -5.53
N ARG A 70 4.03 5.61 -4.33
CA ARG A 70 3.97 4.65 -3.21
C ARG A 70 2.52 4.37 -2.84
N VAL A 71 1.76 5.45 -2.61
CA VAL A 71 0.35 5.38 -2.24
C VAL A 71 -0.49 4.75 -3.35
N GLU A 72 -0.17 4.99 -4.63
CA GLU A 72 -0.80 4.32 -5.76
C GLU A 72 -0.58 2.80 -5.72
N LEU A 73 0.66 2.36 -5.54
CA LEU A 73 1.02 0.94 -5.49
C LEU A 73 0.41 0.24 -4.28
N GLU A 74 0.43 0.87 -3.10
CA GLU A 74 -0.22 0.37 -1.89
C GLU A 74 -1.72 0.21 -2.10
N SER A 75 -2.37 1.23 -2.69
CA SER A 75 -3.82 1.18 -2.96
C SER A 75 -4.18 0.06 -3.96
N GLN A 76 -3.38 -0.10 -5.02
CA GLN A 76 -3.59 -1.14 -6.03
C GLN A 76 -3.36 -2.54 -5.44
N MET A 77 -2.29 -2.73 -4.66
CA MET A 77 -2.04 -4.01 -4.01
C MET A 77 -3.16 -4.37 -3.02
N ALA A 78 -3.60 -3.41 -2.21
CA ALA A 78 -4.71 -3.62 -1.28
C ALA A 78 -5.97 -4.06 -2.02
N LEU A 79 -6.35 -3.35 -3.09
CA LEU A 79 -7.52 -3.70 -3.91
C LEU A 79 -7.39 -5.09 -4.53
N ASP A 80 -6.22 -5.41 -5.11
CA ASP A 80 -5.99 -6.71 -5.74
C ASP A 80 -6.11 -7.88 -4.76
N VAL A 81 -5.64 -7.70 -3.52
CA VAL A 81 -5.74 -8.73 -2.47
C VAL A 81 -7.17 -8.82 -1.94
N LEU A 82 -7.85 -7.70 -1.75
CA LEU A 82 -9.27 -7.66 -1.35
C LEU A 82 -10.16 -8.36 -2.38
N CYS A 83 -9.95 -8.12 -3.68
CA CYS A 83 -10.74 -8.77 -4.73
C CYS A 83 -10.49 -10.28 -4.85
N LYS A 84 -9.37 -10.79 -4.31
CA LYS A 84 -9.03 -12.23 -4.35
C LYS A 84 -9.43 -12.97 -3.09
N SER A 85 -9.75 -12.25 -2.02
CA SER A 85 -9.90 -12.82 -0.69
C SER A 85 -11.23 -12.37 -0.12
N ASP A 86 -12.20 -13.29 -0.10
CA ASP A 86 -13.60 -13.01 0.28
C ASP A 86 -13.80 -12.66 1.77
N SER A 87 -12.73 -12.56 2.56
CA SER A 87 -12.83 -12.54 4.02
C SER A 87 -11.85 -11.60 4.73
N VAL A 88 -11.35 -10.54 4.09
CA VAL A 88 -10.52 -9.54 4.79
C VAL A 88 -11.43 -8.63 5.63
N HIS A 89 -11.24 -8.64 6.94
CA HIS A 89 -12.05 -7.85 7.88
C HIS A 89 -11.44 -6.49 8.17
N TYR A 90 -10.10 -6.42 8.22
CA TYR A 90 -9.37 -5.19 8.53
C TYR A 90 -8.21 -4.98 7.56
N LEU A 91 -8.15 -3.79 6.98
CA LEU A 91 -7.06 -3.33 6.12
C LEU A 91 -6.23 -2.27 6.84
N PHE A 92 -4.94 -2.54 7.00
CA PHE A 92 -3.93 -1.62 7.51
C PHE A 92 -3.07 -1.10 6.36
N LEU A 93 -2.98 0.22 6.27
CA LEU A 93 -2.18 0.92 5.28
C LEU A 93 -1.13 1.77 5.99
N ASP A 94 0.13 1.71 5.54
CA ASP A 94 1.20 2.53 6.10
C ASP A 94 1.14 3.96 5.57
N GLY A 95 0.37 4.82 6.25
CA GLY A 95 0.25 6.21 5.84
C GLY A 95 -0.89 7.00 6.49
N PRO A 96 -1.14 8.22 6.02
CA PRO A 96 -2.21 9.07 6.53
C PRO A 96 -3.59 8.43 6.26
N SER A 97 -4.49 8.50 7.25
CA SER A 97 -5.81 7.84 7.26
C SER A 97 -6.87 8.45 6.32
N PHE A 98 -6.47 9.31 5.37
CA PHE A 98 -7.40 10.06 4.53
C PHE A 98 -7.37 9.59 3.08
N PHE A 99 -8.55 9.49 2.48
CA PHE A 99 -8.75 9.22 1.05
C PHE A 99 -8.98 10.52 0.27
N GLY A 100 -8.63 10.54 -1.02
CA GLY A 100 -8.94 11.64 -1.92
C GLY A 100 -8.06 12.88 -1.74
N GLY A 101 -7.12 13.07 -2.67
CA GLY A 101 -6.22 14.22 -2.77
C GLY A 101 -4.78 13.83 -3.09
N LYS A 102 -3.88 14.82 -3.15
CA LYS A 102 -2.45 14.56 -3.41
C LYS A 102 -1.85 13.76 -2.26
N ARG A 103 -1.13 12.67 -2.56
CA ARG A 103 -0.41 11.83 -1.57
C ARG A 103 -1.34 11.17 -0.53
N LYS A 104 -2.56 10.83 -0.95
CA LYS A 104 -3.59 10.17 -0.15
C LYS A 104 -4.07 8.91 -0.84
N PHE A 105 -4.59 7.96 -0.06
CA PHE A 105 -5.08 6.70 -0.61
C PHE A 105 -6.21 6.94 -1.62
N ARG A 106 -6.26 6.06 -2.63
CA ARG A 106 -7.18 6.22 -3.77
C ARG A 106 -8.61 5.94 -3.34
N THR A 107 -9.57 6.74 -3.83
CA THR A 107 -10.99 6.67 -3.41
C THR A 107 -11.66 5.36 -3.76
N PHE A 108 -11.22 4.69 -4.84
CA PHE A 108 -11.72 3.36 -5.21
C PHE A 108 -11.53 2.34 -4.08
N LEU A 109 -10.50 2.50 -3.25
CA LEU A 109 -10.23 1.58 -2.13
C LEU A 109 -11.25 1.79 -1.02
N TYR A 110 -11.60 3.04 -0.74
CA TYR A 110 -12.67 3.38 0.20
C TYR A 110 -14.02 2.88 -0.31
N GLU A 111 -14.33 3.08 -1.58
CA GLU A 111 -15.58 2.63 -2.21
C GLU A 111 -15.73 1.11 -2.13
N LYS A 112 -14.65 0.36 -2.40
CA LYS A 112 -14.64 -1.10 -2.27
C LYS A 112 -14.87 -1.55 -0.83
N CYS A 113 -14.12 -1.00 0.13
CA CYS A 113 -14.30 -1.34 1.54
C CYS A 113 -15.70 -0.98 2.07
N LYS A 114 -16.31 0.10 1.57
CA LYS A 114 -17.68 0.50 1.92
C LYS A 114 -18.74 -0.44 1.33
N ALA A 115 -18.49 -1.03 0.17
CA ALA A 115 -19.43 -1.96 -0.46
C ALA A 115 -19.41 -3.35 0.20
N ASP A 116 -18.27 -3.75 0.77
CA ASP A 116 -18.06 -5.06 1.38
C ASP A 116 -18.39 -5.10 2.89
N GLY A 117 -18.63 -3.96 3.53
CA GLY A 117 -18.95 -3.82 4.97
C GLY A 117 -20.39 -3.42 5.23
#